data_AF-A0A7L4RPM3-F1
#
_entry.id   AF-A0A7L4RPM3-F1
#
_cell.length_a   1.000
_cell.length_b   1.000
_cell.length_c   1.000
_cell.angle_alpha   90.00
_cell.angle_beta   90.00
_cell.angle_gamma   90.00
#
_symmetry.space_group_name_H-M   'P 1'
#
loop_
_entity.id
_entity.type
_entity.pdbx_description
1 polymer ?
#
loop_
_entity_poly.entity_id
_entity_poly.type
_entity_poly.pdbx_seq_one_letter_code
_entity_poly.pdbx_strand_id
1 'polypeptide(L)'
;MQIGIVDSSGENLADEFERFVHERVEQVVSKKKKALDLFDALALLKQFEGMDHRVIIAKLVREQEQREEAFFEALANLEASTGKIVFKCVYYEDEDGHAAITKTAEQFLEYVFGKKPDEEEAEETEEAPDVGDEDLPEPDLLIK
;
A
#
# COMPACT_ATOMS: atom_id res chain seq x y z
N MET A 1 -10.55 -0.48 -14.83
CA MET A 1 -10.18 -0.20 -13.43
C MET A 1 -10.51 1.24 -13.09
N GLN A 2 -11.01 1.51 -11.89
CA GLN A 2 -11.38 2.84 -11.40
C GLN A 2 -10.49 3.28 -10.24
N ILE A 3 -9.91 4.48 -10.33
CA ILE A 3 -9.04 5.05 -9.29
C ILE A 3 -9.69 6.32 -8.75
N GLY A 4 -9.84 6.41 -7.43
CA GLY A 4 -10.17 7.65 -6.74
C GLY A 4 -8.90 8.38 -6.30
N ILE A 5 -8.69 9.62 -6.72
CA ILE A 5 -7.51 10.42 -6.34
C ILE A 5 -7.98 11.63 -5.55
N VAL A 6 -7.41 11.83 -4.36
CA VAL A 6 -7.62 13.02 -3.54
C VAL A 6 -6.33 13.81 -3.45
N ASP A 7 -6.38 15.09 -3.81
CA ASP A 7 -5.22 15.98 -3.85
C ASP A 7 -5.39 17.14 -2.86
N SER A 8 -4.51 17.21 -1.88
CA SER A 8 -4.40 18.29 -0.88
C SER A 8 -3.11 19.10 -1.03
N SER A 9 -2.30 18.86 -2.07
CA SER A 9 -1.00 19.53 -2.28
C SER A 9 -1.11 21.03 -2.61
N GLY A 10 -2.21 21.41 -3.24
CA GLY A 10 -2.38 22.72 -3.88
C GLY A 10 -1.68 22.87 -5.24
N GLU A 11 -1.05 21.81 -5.77
CA GLU A 11 -0.14 21.86 -6.92
C GLU A 11 -0.68 21.14 -8.18
N ASN A 12 -1.92 20.62 -8.15
CA ASN A 12 -2.55 19.84 -9.24
C ASN A 12 -1.81 18.55 -9.62
N LEU A 13 -1.07 17.97 -8.68
CA LEU A 13 -0.29 16.74 -8.88
C LEU A 13 -1.15 15.52 -9.23
N ALA A 14 -2.45 15.54 -8.95
CA ALA A 14 -3.37 14.49 -9.39
C ALA A 14 -3.45 14.31 -10.91
N ASP A 15 -3.32 15.39 -11.69
CA ASP A 15 -3.34 15.32 -13.15
C ASP A 15 -2.07 14.64 -13.68
N GLU A 16 -0.94 14.85 -13.00
CA GLU A 16 0.33 14.24 -13.37
C GLU A 16 0.37 12.75 -13.03
N PHE A 17 -0.13 12.37 -11.86
CA PHE A 17 -0.31 10.96 -11.50
C PHE A 17 -1.20 10.25 -12.53
N GLU A 18 -2.34 10.85 -12.89
CA GLU A 18 -3.24 10.29 -13.91
C GLU A 18 -2.52 10.13 -15.24
N ARG A 19 -1.84 11.18 -15.74
CA ARG A 19 -1.08 11.11 -16.99
C ARG A 19 -0.07 9.96 -16.98
N PHE A 20 0.71 9.83 -15.91
CA PHE A 20 1.75 8.80 -15.80
C PHE A 20 1.18 7.38 -15.85
N VAL A 21 0.03 7.16 -15.21
CA VAL A 21 -0.68 5.87 -15.23
C VAL A 21 -1.28 5.61 -16.61
N HIS A 22 -1.94 6.61 -17.21
CA HIS A 22 -2.59 6.48 -18.52
C HIS A 22 -1.59 6.22 -19.67
N GLU A 23 -0.38 6.77 -19.59
CA GLU A 23 0.69 6.49 -20.56
C GLU A 23 1.11 5.02 -20.59
N ARG A 24 0.86 4.27 -19.51
CA ARG A 24 1.26 2.86 -19.37
C ARG A 24 0.07 1.90 -19.39
N VAL A 25 -1.13 2.37 -19.09
CA VAL A 25 -2.34 1.55 -18.98
C VAL A 25 -3.55 2.29 -19.56
N GLU A 26 -4.09 1.79 -20.67
CA GLU A 26 -5.20 2.43 -21.39
C GLU A 26 -6.58 2.27 -20.71
N GLN A 27 -6.76 1.28 -19.82
CA GLN A 27 -8.08 0.92 -19.26
C GLN A 27 -8.36 1.47 -17.85
N VAL A 28 -7.74 2.61 -17.53
CA VAL A 28 -7.91 3.32 -16.25
C VAL A 28 -8.96 4.40 -16.40
N VAL A 29 -9.86 4.50 -15.41
CA VAL A 29 -10.78 5.63 -15.26
C VAL A 29 -10.47 6.28 -13.92
N SER A 30 -10.07 7.55 -13.91
CA SER A 30 -9.79 8.26 -12.67
C SER A 30 -10.95 9.18 -12.27
N LYS A 31 -11.16 9.34 -10.96
CA LYS A 31 -12.01 10.38 -10.39
C LYS A 31 -11.19 11.18 -9.38
N LYS A 32 -10.98 12.45 -9.70
CA LYS A 32 -10.15 13.37 -8.90
C LYS A 32 -11.01 14.28 -8.04
N LYS A 33 -10.57 14.55 -6.81
CA LYS A 33 -11.12 15.59 -5.94
C LYS A 33 -9.98 16.37 -5.31
N LYS A 34 -10.20 17.68 -5.15
CA LYS A 34 -9.30 18.55 -4.40
C LYS A 34 -9.80 18.66 -2.97
N ALA A 35 -8.88 18.49 -2.03
CA ALA A 35 -9.11 18.69 -0.61
C ALA A 35 -8.50 20.02 -0.18
N LEU A 36 -9.11 20.66 0.81
CA LEU A 36 -8.60 21.90 1.40
C LEU A 36 -7.51 21.64 2.45
N ASP A 37 -7.58 20.50 3.13
CA ASP A 37 -6.64 20.05 4.14
C ASP A 37 -6.64 18.51 4.25
N LEU A 38 -5.81 17.98 5.15
CA LEU A 38 -5.65 16.54 5.38
C LEU A 38 -6.93 15.85 5.90
N PHE A 39 -7.75 16.53 6.70
CA PHE A 39 -8.98 15.96 7.25
C PHE A 39 -10.13 15.98 6.24
N ASP A 40 -10.21 17.04 5.44
CA ASP A 40 -11.08 17.07 4.26
C ASP A 40 -10.68 15.97 3.28
N ALA A 41 -9.38 15.74 3.09
CA ALA A 41 -8.90 14.66 2.22
C ALA A 41 -9.39 13.28 2.67
N LEU A 42 -9.36 12.99 3.98
CA LEU A 42 -9.91 11.76 4.56
C LEU A 42 -11.42 11.63 4.31
N ALA A 43 -12.18 12.72 4.47
CA ALA A 43 -13.62 12.71 4.21
C ALA A 43 -13.93 12.44 2.72
N LEU A 44 -13.13 12.98 1.81
CA LEU A 44 -13.27 12.75 0.38
C LEU A 44 -12.87 11.33 -0.03
N LEU A 45 -11.85 10.75 0.59
CA LEU A 45 -11.45 9.35 0.37
C LEU A 45 -12.57 8.37 0.72
N LYS A 46 -13.33 8.61 1.80
CA LYS A 46 -14.52 7.80 2.15
C LYS A 46 -15.58 7.81 1.05
N GLN A 47 -15.69 8.89 0.29
CA GLN A 47 -16.64 8.97 -0.83
C GLN A 47 -16.20 8.13 -2.05
N PHE A 48 -15.01 7.53 -2.03
CA PHE A 48 -14.49 6.61 -3.04
C PHE A 48 -14.61 5.15 -2.61
N GLU A 49 -15.64 4.81 -1.82
CA GLU A 49 -15.94 3.44 -1.40
C GLU A 49 -16.06 2.45 -2.56
N GLY A 50 -16.67 2.87 -3.67
CA GLY A 50 -16.85 2.04 -4.87
C GLY A 50 -15.66 1.97 -5.84
N MET A 51 -14.57 2.70 -5.60
CA MET A 51 -13.40 2.68 -6.49
C MET A 51 -12.53 1.46 -6.22
N ASP A 52 -11.84 0.94 -7.24
CA ASP A 52 -10.94 -0.22 -7.11
C ASP A 52 -9.72 0.15 -6.24
N HIS A 53 -9.12 1.31 -6.53
CA HIS A 53 -7.98 1.84 -5.79
C HIS A 53 -8.20 3.29 -5.37
N ARG A 54 -7.51 3.69 -4.30
CA ARG A 54 -7.54 5.04 -3.76
C ARG A 54 -6.12 5.58 -3.66
N VAL A 55 -5.95 6.84 -4.03
CA VAL A 55 -4.67 7.55 -3.96
C VAL A 55 -4.90 8.84 -3.20
N ILE A 56 -4.00 9.16 -2.29
CA ILE A 56 -3.94 10.46 -1.63
C ILE A 56 -2.61 11.13 -1.97
N ILE A 57 -2.71 12.40 -2.34
CA ILE A 57 -1.58 13.28 -2.59
C ILE A 57 -1.65 14.39 -1.56
N ALA A 58 -0.61 14.51 -0.74
CA ALA A 58 -0.58 15.47 0.35
C ALA A 58 0.80 16.10 0.50
N LYS A 59 0.81 17.43 0.65
CA LYS A 59 1.98 18.19 1.07
C LYS A 59 1.89 18.44 2.56
N LEU A 60 2.94 18.06 3.28
CA LEU A 60 3.04 18.24 4.72
C LEU A 60 3.90 19.45 5.08
N VAL A 61 3.60 20.01 6.25
CA VAL A 61 4.33 21.13 6.86
C VAL A 61 4.91 20.59 8.17
N ARG A 62 6.23 20.67 8.34
CA ARG A 62 6.94 20.04 9.48
C ARG A 62 6.47 20.56 10.85
N GLU A 63 5.98 21.79 10.90
CA GLU A 63 5.44 22.40 12.13
C GLU A 63 4.08 21.80 12.56
N GLN A 64 3.49 20.89 11.78
CA GLN A 64 2.19 20.26 12.04
C GLN A 64 2.29 18.76 12.41
N GLU A 65 3.38 18.32 13.05
CA GLU A 65 3.66 16.91 13.40
C GLU A 65 2.47 16.18 14.07
N GLN A 66 1.79 16.79 15.05
CA GLN A 66 0.62 16.17 15.69
C GLN A 66 -0.56 15.95 14.75
N ARG A 67 -0.74 16.82 13.75
CA ARG A 67 -1.82 16.66 12.75
C ARG A 67 -1.45 15.59 11.73
N GLU A 68 -0.16 15.45 11.43
CA GLU A 68 0.38 14.40 10.56
C GLU A 68 0.16 13.01 11.19
N GLU A 69 0.52 12.83 12.45
CA GLU A 69 0.32 11.55 13.15
C GLU A 69 -1.17 11.14 13.17
N ALA A 70 -2.05 12.07 13.56
CA ALA A 70 -3.50 11.84 13.58
C ALA A 70 -4.06 11.53 12.18
N PHE A 71 -3.51 12.14 11.14
CA PHE A 71 -3.89 11.87 9.76
C PHE A 71 -3.48 10.45 9.32
N PHE A 72 -2.28 10.01 9.64
CA PHE A 72 -1.83 8.65 9.33
C PHE A 72 -2.58 7.59 10.11
N GLU A 73 -2.90 7.83 11.39
CA GLU A 73 -3.75 6.95 12.19
C GLU A 73 -5.15 6.82 11.57
N ALA A 74 -5.76 7.95 11.17
CA ALA A 74 -7.07 7.94 10.52
C ALA A 74 -7.05 7.27 9.14
N LEU A 75 -5.96 7.40 8.38
CA LEU A 75 -5.75 6.66 7.13
C LEU A 75 -5.68 5.15 7.37
N ALA A 76 -4.90 4.70 8.35
CA ALA A 76 -4.78 3.28 8.68
C ALA A 76 -6.14 2.69 9.13
N ASN A 77 -6.90 3.44 9.94
CA ASN A 77 -8.25 3.07 10.32
C ASN A 77 -9.21 2.99 9.12
N LEU A 78 -9.06 3.88 8.13
CA LEU A 78 -9.83 3.82 6.89
C LEU A 78 -9.49 2.57 6.07
N GLU A 79 -8.21 2.24 5.94
CA GLU A 79 -7.74 1.03 5.24
C GLU A 79 -8.28 -0.22 5.92
N ALA A 80 -8.15 -0.33 7.25
CA ALA A 80 -8.65 -1.45 8.04
C ALA A 80 -10.17 -1.61 7.96
N SER A 81 -10.92 -0.50 8.06
CA SER A 81 -12.38 -0.53 8.01
C SER A 81 -12.94 -0.88 6.62
N THR A 82 -12.23 -0.54 5.55
CA THR A 82 -12.70 -0.77 4.17
C THR A 82 -12.07 -1.98 3.49
N GLY A 83 -11.02 -2.56 4.08
CA GLY A 83 -10.22 -3.62 3.47
C GLY A 83 -9.52 -3.19 2.18
N LYS A 84 -9.42 -1.89 1.92
CA LYS A 84 -8.81 -1.34 0.70
C LYS A 84 -7.60 -0.49 1.04
N ILE A 85 -6.49 -0.75 0.35
CA ILE A 85 -5.25 0.01 0.47
C ILE A 85 -5.45 1.41 -0.14
N VAL A 86 -4.87 2.41 0.52
CA VAL A 86 -4.74 3.78 0.02
C VAL A 86 -3.27 4.03 -0.31
N PHE A 87 -2.99 4.34 -1.58
CA PHE A 87 -1.66 4.75 -2.02
C PHE A 87 -1.36 6.17 -1.55
N LYS A 88 -0.25 6.33 -0.84
CA LYS A 88 0.12 7.56 -0.15
C LYS A 88 1.27 8.24 -0.89
N CYS A 89 0.99 9.32 -1.60
CA CYS A 89 2.00 10.24 -2.11
C CYS A 89 2.09 11.42 -1.14
N VAL A 90 3.01 11.33 -0.19
CA VAL A 90 3.17 12.34 0.86
C VAL A 90 4.60 12.86 0.84
N TYR A 91 4.75 14.19 0.87
CA TYR A 91 6.03 14.88 0.80
C TYR A 91 5.96 16.17 1.63
N TYR A 92 7.09 16.64 2.14
CA TYR A 92 7.18 17.91 2.85
C TYR A 92 7.32 19.09 1.90
N GLU A 93 7.03 20.30 2.38
CA GLU A 93 7.14 21.53 1.60
C GLU A 93 8.55 21.81 1.03
N ASP A 94 9.59 21.28 1.67
CA ASP A 94 10.98 21.37 1.22
C ASP A 94 11.37 20.30 0.19
N GLU A 95 10.47 19.39 -0.16
CA GLU A 95 10.70 18.29 -1.08
C GLU A 95 10.04 18.51 -2.45
N ASP A 96 10.57 17.81 -3.47
CA ASP A 96 10.02 17.84 -4.82
C ASP A 96 8.79 16.93 -4.95
N GLY A 97 7.61 17.52 -4.99
CA GLY A 97 6.34 16.83 -5.17
C GLY A 97 6.25 16.04 -6.48
N HIS A 98 6.90 16.47 -7.56
CA HIS A 98 6.89 15.75 -8.84
C HIS A 98 7.66 14.42 -8.74
N ALA A 99 8.80 14.44 -8.04
CA ALA A 99 9.57 13.23 -7.77
C ALA A 99 8.78 12.24 -6.89
N ALA A 100 8.07 12.75 -5.87
CA ALA A 100 7.21 11.94 -5.01
C ALA A 100 6.06 11.29 -5.79
N ILE A 101 5.42 12.03 -6.71
CA ILE A 101 4.36 11.52 -7.57
C ILE A 101 4.87 10.43 -8.50
N THR A 102 6.01 10.67 -9.14
CA THR A 102 6.61 9.70 -10.08
C THR A 102 6.85 8.36 -9.38
N LYS A 103 7.51 8.39 -8.22
CA LYS A 103 7.77 7.20 -7.40
C LYS A 103 6.47 6.50 -6.99
N THR A 104 5.47 7.27 -6.54
CA THR A 104 4.18 6.71 -6.12
C THR A 104 3.43 6.05 -7.29
N ALA A 105 3.48 6.66 -8.47
CA ALA A 105 2.84 6.12 -9.67
C ALA A 105 3.52 4.84 -10.15
N GLU A 106 4.85 4.73 -10.04
CA GLU A 106 5.58 3.49 -10.31
C GLU A 106 5.17 2.36 -9.36
N GLN A 107 5.14 2.64 -8.04
CA GLN A 107 4.70 1.67 -7.03
C GLN A 107 3.25 1.24 -7.23
N PHE A 108 2.37 2.17 -7.60
CA PHE A 108 0.99 1.86 -7.93
C PHE A 108 0.91 0.89 -9.11
N LEU A 109 1.65 1.17 -10.19
CA LEU A 109 1.65 0.33 -11.38
C LEU A 109 2.22 -1.07 -11.09
N GLU A 110 3.28 -1.16 -10.30
CA GLU A 110 3.85 -2.44 -9.88
C GLU A 110 2.86 -3.24 -9.02
N TYR A 111 2.20 -2.60 -8.06
CA TYR A 111 1.21 -3.30 -7.23
C TYR A 111 0.03 -3.82 -8.03
N VAL A 112 -0.52 -2.98 -8.92
CA VAL A 112 -1.77 -3.29 -9.64
C VAL A 112 -1.53 -4.18 -10.86
N PHE A 113 -0.41 -3.99 -11.57
CA PHE A 113 -0.14 -4.64 -12.85
C PHE A 113 1.14 -5.50 -12.84
N GLY A 114 1.96 -5.42 -11.80
CA GLY A 114 3.31 -5.99 -11.76
C GLY A 114 3.40 -7.46 -11.36
N LYS A 115 2.32 -8.18 -11.02
CA LYS A 115 2.43 -9.65 -10.84
C LYS A 115 2.02 -10.44 -12.09
N LYS A 116 2.98 -11.21 -12.62
CA LYS A 116 2.76 -12.57 -13.17
C LYS A 116 3.26 -13.61 -12.13
N PRO A 117 2.72 -14.85 -12.15
CA PRO A 117 2.49 -15.70 -10.98
C PRO A 117 3.75 -16.45 -10.48
N ASP A 118 3.57 -17.17 -9.37
CA ASP A 118 4.52 -17.96 -8.56
C ASP A 118 5.32 -17.16 -7.53
N GLU A 119 4.65 -16.78 -6.45
CA GLU A 119 5.27 -17.02 -5.14
C GLU A 119 4.69 -18.35 -4.67
N GLU A 120 5.47 -19.42 -4.84
CA GLU A 120 5.43 -20.59 -3.97
C GLU A 120 5.19 -20.07 -2.56
N GLU A 121 4.03 -20.40 -1.99
CA GLU A 121 3.89 -20.48 -0.55
C GLU A 121 5.01 -21.43 -0.10
N ALA A 122 6.11 -20.86 0.36
CA ALA A 122 7.04 -21.58 1.20
C ALA A 122 6.23 -21.99 2.43
N GLU A 123 5.65 -23.19 2.37
CA GLU A 123 5.34 -23.95 3.57
C GLU A 123 6.67 -24.04 4.33
N GLU A 124 6.84 -23.16 5.32
CA GLU A 124 7.71 -23.39 6.45
C GLU A 124 7.25 -24.71 7.06
N THR A 125 7.82 -25.81 6.59
CA THR A 125 7.83 -27.04 7.37
C THR A 125 8.62 -26.71 8.62
N GLU A 126 7.89 -26.44 9.71
CA GLU A 126 8.43 -26.45 11.06
C GLU A 126 9.15 -27.80 11.24
N GLU A 127 10.48 -27.79 11.10
CA GLU A 127 11.32 -28.89 11.58
C GLU A 127 11.09 -28.96 13.10
N ALA A 128 10.24 -29.90 13.51
CA ALA A 128 10.15 -30.31 14.89
C ALA A 128 11.57 -30.67 15.36
N PRO A 129 12.03 -30.19 16.52
CA PRO A 129 13.34 -30.58 17.03
C PRO A 129 13.35 -32.09 17.23
N ASP A 130 14.29 -32.76 16.55
CA ASP A 130 14.66 -34.16 16.76
C ASP A 130 15.10 -34.31 18.23
N VAL A 131 14.13 -34.65 19.08
CA VAL A 131 14.39 -35.10 20.43
C VAL A 131 15.02 -36.47 20.24
N GLY A 132 16.35 -36.50 20.33
CA GLY A 132 17.12 -37.74 20.33
C GLY A 132 16.73 -38.59 21.54
N ASP A 133 15.68 -39.37 21.37
CA ASP A 133 15.27 -40.41 22.28
C ASP A 133 16.04 -41.70 21.96
N GLU A 134 16.71 -42.17 23.00
CA GLU A 134 16.89 -43.57 23.35
C GLU A 134 17.85 -44.40 22.48
N ASP A 135 19.07 -44.51 23.02
CA ASP A 135 19.94 -45.68 23.02
C ASP A 135 19.11 -46.98 23.26
N LEU A 136 18.52 -47.52 22.20
CA LEU A 136 17.86 -48.82 22.18
C LEU A 136 18.92 -49.91 21.93
N PRO A 137 19.23 -50.79 22.90
CA PRO A 137 20.13 -51.92 22.64
C PRO A 137 19.50 -52.94 21.67
N GLU A 138 20.33 -53.42 20.73
CA GLU A 138 19.98 -54.29 19.62
C GLU A 138 19.28 -55.61 20.03
N PRO A 139 18.31 -56.11 19.23
CA PRO A 139 17.64 -57.38 19.52
C PRO A 139 18.53 -58.59 19.23
N ASP A 140 18.87 -59.33 20.29
CA ASP A 140 19.50 -60.64 20.23
C ASP A 140 18.53 -61.68 19.63
N LEU A 141 18.77 -62.08 18.39
CA LEU A 141 18.06 -63.17 17.71
C LEU A 141 19.05 -64.19 17.15
N LEU A 142 19.49 -65.10 18.01
CA LEU A 142 20.09 -66.37 17.60
C LEU A 142 19.32 -67.53 18.25
N ILE A 143 18.43 -68.12 17.45
CA ILE A 143 17.81 -69.42 17.72
C ILE A 143 18.74 -70.51 17.16
N LYS A 144 19.38 -71.27 18.06
CA LYS A 144 19.38 -72.76 18.10
C LYS A 144 20.22 -73.30 19.23
#